data_AF-A0A2H1KYX0-F1
#
_entry.id   AF-A0A2H1KYX0-F1
#
_cell.length_a   1.000
_cell.length_b   1.000
_cell.length_c   1.000
_cell.angle_alpha   90.00
_cell.angle_beta   90.00
_cell.angle_gamma   90.00
#
_symmetry.space_group_name_H-M   'P 1'
#
loop_
_entity.id
_entity.type
_entity.pdbx_description
1 polymer ?
#
loop_
_entity_poly.entity_id
_entity_poly.type
_entity_poly.pdbx_seq_one_letter_code
_entity_poly.pdbx_strand_id
1 'polypeptide(L)'
;MRSRPDATTNASTTGWRRRGMETPLRPCNECGSPLPPTATKRRKFCSPTCRRRSNDREHRRAKQKTETQRLSDQLDEARAEISRKESQLANARKTIEAERTQLRRQEAKARKRERQQQAHAQRAITARVKNLVSTRDRLAAVTADLEAATIGPIDRSDLEIAAQQILDLQNRLATVTDRQQAATGQYVLLRDRYESLVTEYNKAAQKLSDMARDRQRFRPVIEAWDTLVDRLARSAKPAALSPGDRAIVRMWATWKAGRDRRIKAGQ
;
A
#
# COMPACT_ATOMS: atom_id res chain seq x y z
N MET A 1 42.07 0.09 -8.15
CA MET A 1 43.15 0.63 -9.01
C MET A 1 43.19 2.13 -8.83
N ARG A 2 44.20 2.64 -8.10
CA ARG A 2 44.38 4.07 -7.80
C ARG A 2 45.58 4.54 -8.62
N SER A 3 45.37 5.41 -9.59
CA SER A 3 46.44 6.01 -10.38
C SER A 3 46.62 7.47 -9.96
N ARG A 4 47.75 7.75 -9.29
CA ARG A 4 48.31 9.10 -9.11
C ARG A 4 49.08 9.47 -10.38
N PRO A 5 49.07 10.73 -10.83
CA PRO A 5 50.11 11.24 -11.71
C PRO A 5 51.14 12.06 -10.92
N ASP A 6 52.39 11.82 -11.30
CA ASP A 6 53.63 12.40 -10.78
C ASP A 6 53.77 13.89 -11.12
N ALA A 7 54.27 14.66 -10.15
CA ALA A 7 54.68 16.04 -10.34
C ALA A 7 56.18 16.09 -10.66
N THR A 8 56.51 16.42 -11.90
CA THR A 8 57.86 16.67 -12.39
C THR A 8 58.45 17.94 -11.76
N THR A 9 59.61 17.77 -11.14
CA THR A 9 60.41 18.83 -10.50
C THR A 9 61.43 19.33 -11.52
N ASN A 10 61.23 20.52 -12.08
CA ASN A 10 62.25 21.18 -12.90
C ASN A 10 63.05 22.16 -12.03
N ALA A 11 64.29 21.76 -11.72
CA ALA A 11 65.32 22.63 -11.22
C ALA A 11 65.76 23.59 -12.35
N SER A 12 65.82 24.88 -12.06
CA SER A 12 66.43 25.87 -12.95
C SER A 12 67.43 26.71 -12.18
N THR A 13 68.62 26.72 -12.77
CA THR A 13 69.92 27.08 -12.24
C THR A 13 70.08 28.59 -12.04
N THR A 14 70.64 28.93 -10.89
CA THR A 14 71.09 30.25 -10.45
C THR A 14 72.14 30.87 -11.37
N GLY A 15 71.84 32.04 -11.91
CA GLY A 15 72.81 32.97 -12.49
C GLY A 15 72.78 34.30 -11.72
N TRP A 16 73.71 34.48 -10.78
CA TRP A 16 73.87 35.74 -10.03
C TRP A 16 74.80 36.68 -10.80
N ARG A 17 74.26 37.77 -11.36
CA ARG A 17 75.04 38.97 -11.71
C ARG A 17 74.58 40.13 -10.85
N ARG A 18 75.50 40.68 -10.04
CA ARG A 18 75.37 41.97 -9.35
C ARG A 18 75.35 43.11 -10.37
N ARG A 19 74.35 44.00 -10.28
CA ARG A 19 74.41 45.39 -10.78
C ARG A 19 73.26 46.21 -10.16
N GLY A 20 73.59 47.33 -9.50
CA GLY A 20 72.69 48.45 -9.17
C GLY A 20 71.77 48.28 -7.95
N MET A 21 72.00 49.06 -6.89
CA MET A 21 70.99 49.35 -5.86
C MET A 21 69.92 50.30 -6.44
N GLU A 22 69.04 49.78 -7.29
CA GLU A 22 67.73 50.40 -7.51
C GLU A 22 66.75 49.63 -6.64
N THR A 23 66.23 50.24 -5.58
CA THR A 23 65.12 49.66 -4.81
C THR A 23 63.98 49.35 -5.78
N PRO A 24 63.63 48.07 -6.03
CA PRO A 24 62.61 47.74 -7.00
C PRO A 24 61.29 48.36 -6.55
N LEU A 25 60.80 49.32 -7.35
CA LEU A 25 59.50 49.95 -7.11
C LEU A 25 58.43 48.86 -7.17
N ARG A 26 57.89 48.51 -5.99
CA ARG A 26 56.89 47.45 -5.89
C ARG A 26 55.64 47.83 -6.69
N PRO A 27 55.10 46.95 -7.55
CA PRO A 27 53.90 47.26 -8.32
C PRO A 27 52.65 47.25 -7.44
N CYS A 28 51.66 48.04 -7.83
CA CYS A 28 50.31 48.01 -7.29
C CYS A 28 49.62 46.69 -7.66
N ASN A 29 49.02 46.00 -6.68
CA ASN A 29 48.33 44.72 -6.89
C ASN A 29 47.13 44.78 -7.85
N GLU A 30 46.61 45.98 -8.14
CA GLU A 30 45.41 46.15 -8.95
C GLU A 30 45.69 46.63 -10.38
N CYS A 31 46.63 47.57 -10.56
CA CYS A 31 46.90 48.22 -11.84
C CYS A 31 48.34 48.03 -12.35
N GLY A 32 49.22 47.37 -11.58
CA GLY A 32 50.61 47.12 -11.95
C GLY A 32 51.54 48.34 -11.85
N SER A 33 51.02 49.56 -11.71
CA SER A 33 51.82 50.78 -11.60
C SER A 33 52.74 50.78 -10.36
N PRO A 34 53.95 51.37 -10.43
CA PRO A 34 54.87 51.41 -9.30
C PRO A 34 54.26 52.16 -8.10
N LEU A 35 54.46 51.62 -6.90
CA LEU A 35 54.09 52.27 -5.65
C LEU A 35 55.02 53.47 -5.40
N PRO A 36 54.54 54.53 -4.75
CA PRO A 36 55.37 55.68 -4.44
C PRO A 36 56.56 55.26 -3.56
N PRO A 37 57.76 55.85 -3.74
CA PRO A 37 58.98 55.45 -3.03
C PRO A 37 58.88 55.66 -1.51
N THR A 38 57.96 56.50 -1.05
CA THR A 38 57.62 56.72 0.38
C THR A 38 56.65 55.69 0.95
N ALA A 39 56.19 54.72 0.14
CA ALA A 39 55.23 53.71 0.58
C ALA A 39 55.87 52.74 1.58
N THR A 40 55.20 52.53 2.71
CA THR A 40 55.61 51.52 3.68
C THR A 40 55.54 50.11 3.07
N LYS A 41 56.35 49.18 3.61
CA LYS A 41 56.37 47.77 3.20
C LYS A 41 54.99 47.07 3.26
N ARG A 42 54.00 47.65 3.95
CA ARG A 42 52.65 47.08 4.06
C ARG A 42 51.66 47.58 3.00
N ARG A 43 51.98 48.66 2.26
CA ARG A 43 51.08 49.22 1.25
C ARG A 43 51.05 48.31 0.01
N LYS A 44 49.85 47.92 -0.41
CA LYS A 44 49.60 47.02 -1.56
C LYS A 44 49.03 47.74 -2.80
N PHE A 45 48.56 48.97 -2.63
CA PHE A 45 47.84 49.71 -3.66
C PHE A 45 48.39 51.14 -3.82
N CYS A 46 48.48 51.60 -5.07
CA CYS A 46 48.96 52.95 -5.39
C CYS A 46 47.97 54.03 -4.94
N SER A 47 46.67 53.77 -5.00
CA SER A 47 45.61 54.71 -4.62
C SER A 47 44.45 54.05 -3.85
N PRO A 48 43.63 54.84 -3.12
CA PRO A 48 42.38 54.37 -2.53
C PRO A 48 41.43 53.76 -3.57
N THR A 49 41.44 54.29 -4.80
CA THR A 49 40.63 53.80 -5.92
C THR A 49 41.04 52.39 -6.34
N CYS A 50 42.35 52.13 -6.44
CA CYS A 50 42.85 50.77 -6.72
C CYS A 50 42.51 49.78 -5.59
N ARG A 51 42.57 50.23 -4.33
CA ARG A 51 42.14 49.42 -3.18
C ARG A 51 40.65 49.06 -3.27
N ARG A 52 39.78 50.03 -3.57
CA ARG A 52 38.33 49.80 -3.74
C ARG A 52 38.04 48.82 -4.86
N ARG A 53 38.62 49.02 -6.06
CA ARG A 53 38.41 48.10 -7.20
C ARG A 53 38.86 46.67 -6.89
N SER A 54 39.97 46.51 -6.18
CA SER A 54 40.46 45.18 -5.78
C SER A 54 39.50 44.51 -4.80
N ASN A 55 39.06 45.24 -3.77
CA ASN A 55 38.06 44.76 -2.82
C ASN A 55 36.72 44.43 -3.51
N ASP A 56 36.27 45.24 -4.47
CA ASP A 56 35.02 45.00 -5.22
C ASP A 56 35.12 43.73 -6.08
N ARG A 57 36.26 43.48 -6.73
CA ARG A 57 36.51 42.23 -7.46
C ARG A 57 36.52 41.03 -6.53
N GLU A 58 37.16 41.15 -5.37
CA GLU A 58 37.21 40.09 -4.36
C GLU A 58 35.80 39.78 -3.82
N HIS A 59 35.00 40.81 -3.50
CA HIS A 59 33.60 40.65 -3.11
C HIS A 59 32.74 40.01 -4.20
N ARG A 60 32.88 40.39 -5.47
CA ARG A 60 32.16 39.75 -6.59
C ARG A 60 32.53 38.28 -6.74
N ARG A 61 33.82 37.96 -6.66
CA ARG A 61 34.31 36.56 -6.70
C ARG A 61 33.80 35.75 -5.51
N ALA A 62 33.80 36.32 -4.31
CA ALA A 62 33.25 35.67 -3.12
C ALA A 62 31.74 35.39 -3.28
N LYS A 63 30.97 36.37 -3.77
CA LYS A 63 29.53 36.20 -4.04
C LYS A 63 29.27 35.13 -5.10
N GLN A 64 30.00 35.16 -6.22
CA GLN A 64 29.90 34.14 -7.26
C GLN A 64 30.24 32.74 -6.71
N LYS A 65 31.30 32.60 -5.91
CA LYS A 65 31.64 31.33 -5.26
C LYS A 65 30.52 30.83 -4.34
N THR A 66 29.87 31.73 -3.58
CA THR A 66 28.74 31.33 -2.74
C THR A 66 27.51 30.93 -3.55
N GLU A 67 27.30 31.54 -4.71
CA GLU A 67 26.19 31.20 -5.62
C GLU A 67 26.43 29.87 -6.32
N THR A 68 27.65 29.61 -6.81
CA THR A 68 28.01 28.31 -7.39
C THR A 68 27.91 27.19 -6.36
N GLN A 69 28.29 27.45 -5.10
CA GLN A 69 28.15 26.46 -4.03
C GLN A 69 26.67 26.15 -3.79
N ARG A 70 25.81 27.17 -3.66
CA ARG A 70 24.37 26.97 -3.47
C ARG A 70 23.72 26.18 -4.60
N LEU A 71 24.09 26.47 -5.85
CA LEU A 71 23.59 25.72 -7.00
C LEU A 71 24.10 24.27 -7.01
N SER A 72 25.34 24.03 -6.59
CA SER A 72 25.87 22.67 -6.41
C SER A 72 25.08 21.91 -5.34
N ASP A 73 24.86 22.52 -4.18
CA ASP A 73 24.11 21.90 -3.08
C ASP A 73 22.67 21.57 -3.51
N GLN A 74 22.02 22.46 -4.27
CA GLN A 74 20.68 22.22 -4.85
C GLN A 74 20.68 21.06 -5.85
N LEU A 75 21.72 20.95 -6.68
CA LEU A 75 21.84 19.88 -7.66
C LEU A 75 22.07 18.53 -6.99
N ASP A 76 22.87 18.49 -5.93
CA ASP A 76 23.10 17.28 -5.14
C ASP A 76 21.85 16.84 -4.36
N GLU A 77 21.07 17.77 -3.81
CA GLU A 77 19.77 17.46 -3.20
C GLU A 77 18.79 16.90 -4.24
N ALA A 78 18.69 17.52 -5.42
CA ALA A 78 17.83 17.04 -6.50
C ALA A 78 18.23 15.62 -6.95
N ARG A 79 19.53 15.32 -7.05
CA ARG A 79 20.04 13.98 -7.34
C ARG A 79 19.66 12.98 -6.25
N ALA A 80 19.78 13.37 -4.97
CA ALA A 80 19.39 12.53 -3.85
C ALA A 80 17.87 12.26 -3.85
N GLU A 81 17.05 13.26 -4.21
CA GLU A 81 15.62 13.07 -4.38
C GLU A 81 15.29 12.10 -5.53
N ILE A 82 15.91 12.26 -6.70
CA ILE A 82 15.73 11.32 -7.83
C ILE A 82 16.08 9.89 -7.40
N SER A 83 17.22 9.68 -6.76
CA SER A 83 17.63 8.35 -6.28
C SER A 83 16.64 7.73 -5.28
N ARG A 84 16.09 8.55 -4.37
CA ARG A 84 15.01 8.13 -3.45
C ARG A 84 13.75 7.72 -4.21
N LYS A 85 13.34 8.49 -5.22
CA LYS A 85 12.15 8.20 -6.03
C LYS A 85 12.33 6.97 -6.92
N GLU A 86 13.51 6.77 -7.50
CA GLU A 86 13.86 5.56 -8.25
C GLU A 86 13.79 4.31 -7.37
N SER A 87 14.31 4.40 -6.15
CA SER A 87 14.22 3.32 -5.16
C SER A 87 12.76 3.01 -4.78
N GLN A 88 11.93 4.05 -4.59
CA GLN A 88 10.50 3.91 -4.35
C GLN A 88 9.78 3.23 -5.53
N LEU A 89 10.09 3.62 -6.77
CA LEU A 89 9.53 3.01 -7.97
C LEU A 89 9.94 1.55 -8.13
N ALA A 90 11.20 1.21 -7.83
CA ALA A 90 11.67 -0.17 -7.86
C ALA A 90 10.92 -1.05 -6.84
N ASN A 91 10.70 -0.54 -5.63
CA ASN A 91 9.93 -1.25 -4.60
C ASN A 91 8.44 -1.38 -4.95
N ALA A 92 7.84 -0.34 -5.51
CA ALA A 92 6.46 -0.38 -6.00
C ALA A 92 6.30 -1.43 -7.11
N ARG A 93 7.23 -1.50 -8.07
CA ARG A 93 7.23 -2.52 -9.13
C ARG A 93 7.33 -3.94 -8.57
N LYS A 94 8.19 -4.18 -7.57
CA LYS A 94 8.28 -5.49 -6.90
C LYS A 94 6.98 -5.87 -6.22
N THR A 95 6.32 -4.92 -5.56
CA THR A 95 5.05 -5.13 -4.86
C THR A 95 3.95 -5.49 -5.86
N ILE A 96 3.83 -4.72 -6.95
CA ILE A 96 2.86 -4.99 -8.03
C ILE A 96 3.08 -6.38 -8.64
N GLU A 97 4.33 -6.77 -8.88
CA GLU A 97 4.62 -8.11 -9.43
C GLU A 97 4.25 -9.22 -8.43
N ALA A 98 4.56 -9.03 -7.16
CA ALA A 98 4.16 -9.98 -6.11
C ALA A 98 2.63 -10.14 -6.05
N GLU A 99 1.88 -9.04 -6.07
CA GLU A 99 0.41 -9.05 -6.08
C GLU A 99 -0.15 -9.72 -7.34
N ARG A 100 0.43 -9.45 -8.52
CA ARG A 100 0.05 -10.12 -9.78
C ARG A 100 0.24 -11.63 -9.71
N THR A 101 1.37 -12.08 -9.16
CA THR A 101 1.60 -13.53 -8.99
C THR A 101 0.62 -14.14 -8.00
N GLN A 102 0.25 -13.42 -6.92
CA GLN A 102 -0.74 -13.86 -5.96
C GLN A 102 -2.13 -13.97 -6.58
N LEU A 103 -2.56 -12.97 -7.36
CA LEU A 103 -3.83 -12.98 -8.09
C LEU A 103 -3.90 -14.17 -9.05
N ARG A 104 -2.86 -14.41 -9.87
CA ARG A 104 -2.79 -15.58 -10.76
C ARG A 104 -2.95 -16.90 -10.01
N ARG A 105 -2.33 -17.03 -8.83
CA ARG A 105 -2.47 -18.23 -7.97
C ARG A 105 -3.89 -18.38 -7.43
N GLN A 106 -4.53 -17.29 -7.03
CA GLN A 106 -5.92 -17.32 -6.54
C GLN A 106 -6.90 -17.66 -7.66
N GLU A 107 -6.74 -17.08 -8.85
CA GLU A 107 -7.53 -17.41 -10.03
C GLU A 107 -7.38 -18.88 -10.44
N ALA A 108 -6.15 -19.42 -10.45
CA ALA A 108 -5.92 -20.83 -10.73
C ALA A 108 -6.61 -21.75 -9.71
N LYS A 109 -6.58 -21.38 -8.42
CA LYS A 109 -7.31 -22.11 -7.36
C LYS A 109 -8.82 -22.02 -7.55
N ALA A 110 -9.35 -20.86 -7.91
CA ALA A 110 -10.78 -20.66 -8.16
C ALA A 110 -11.25 -21.51 -9.35
N ARG A 111 -10.55 -21.44 -10.49
CA ARG A 111 -10.84 -22.28 -11.67
C ARG A 111 -10.79 -23.77 -11.37
N LYS A 112 -9.83 -24.21 -10.54
CA LYS A 112 -9.76 -25.62 -10.12
C LYS A 112 -11.00 -26.04 -9.31
N ARG A 113 -11.43 -25.21 -8.36
CA ARG A 113 -12.63 -25.47 -7.55
C ARG A 113 -13.89 -25.49 -8.41
N GLU A 114 -14.02 -24.56 -9.34
CA GLU A 114 -15.14 -24.49 -10.28
C GLU A 114 -15.22 -25.75 -11.14
N ARG A 115 -14.10 -26.19 -11.73
CA ARG A 115 -14.04 -27.46 -12.49
C ARG A 115 -14.45 -28.66 -11.65
N GLN A 116 -14.02 -28.72 -10.39
CA GLN A 116 -14.40 -29.80 -9.47
C GLN A 116 -15.90 -29.77 -9.15
N GLN A 117 -16.47 -28.59 -8.91
CA GLN A 117 -17.91 -28.43 -8.67
C GLN A 117 -18.73 -28.81 -9.90
N GLN A 118 -18.31 -28.37 -11.09
CA GLN A 118 -18.96 -28.75 -12.35
C GLN A 118 -18.90 -30.26 -12.59
N ALA A 119 -17.73 -30.89 -12.40
CA ALA A 119 -17.59 -32.34 -12.53
C ALA A 119 -18.45 -33.11 -11.52
N HIS A 120 -18.54 -32.62 -10.27
CA HIS A 120 -19.40 -33.21 -9.25
C HIS A 120 -20.89 -33.07 -9.63
N ALA A 121 -21.32 -31.88 -10.06
CA ALA A 121 -22.68 -31.63 -10.51
C ALA A 121 -23.04 -32.50 -11.72
N GLN A 122 -22.15 -32.61 -12.70
CA GLN A 122 -22.33 -33.49 -13.86
C GLN A 122 -22.51 -34.95 -13.44
N ARG A 123 -21.63 -35.48 -12.56
CA ARG A 123 -21.77 -36.85 -12.04
C ARG A 123 -23.10 -37.06 -11.33
N ALA A 124 -23.55 -36.10 -10.53
CA ALA A 124 -24.83 -36.18 -9.82
C ALA A 124 -26.02 -36.18 -10.81
N ILE A 125 -25.97 -35.38 -11.88
CA ILE A 125 -26.98 -35.36 -12.94
C ILE A 125 -27.00 -36.71 -13.66
N THR A 126 -25.83 -37.21 -14.10
CA THR A 126 -25.74 -38.51 -14.78
C THR A 126 -26.28 -39.65 -13.91
N ALA A 127 -25.98 -39.65 -12.61
CA ALA A 127 -26.52 -40.64 -11.68
C ALA A 127 -28.06 -40.55 -11.55
N ARG A 128 -28.62 -39.33 -11.47
CA ARG A 128 -30.08 -39.13 -11.46
C ARG A 128 -30.73 -39.61 -12.74
N VAL A 129 -30.17 -39.28 -13.91
CA VAL A 129 -30.69 -39.74 -15.20
C VAL A 129 -30.67 -41.27 -15.28
N LYS A 130 -29.57 -41.91 -14.86
CA LYS A 130 -29.48 -43.39 -14.82
C LYS A 130 -30.55 -44.01 -13.93
N ASN A 131 -30.80 -43.42 -12.75
CA ASN A 131 -31.86 -43.88 -11.86
C ASN A 131 -33.24 -43.70 -12.49
N LEU A 132 -33.51 -42.56 -13.14
CA LEU A 132 -34.78 -42.30 -13.82
C LEU A 132 -35.03 -43.27 -14.98
N VAL A 133 -34.00 -43.57 -15.78
CA VAL A 133 -34.10 -44.58 -16.85
C VAL A 133 -34.40 -45.96 -16.26
N SER A 134 -33.68 -46.37 -15.20
CA SER A 134 -33.96 -47.64 -14.52
C SER A 134 -35.38 -47.71 -13.95
N THR A 135 -35.90 -46.61 -13.38
CA THR A 135 -37.29 -46.56 -12.90
C THR A 135 -38.29 -46.61 -14.05
N ARG A 136 -38.01 -45.97 -15.19
CA ARG A 136 -38.85 -46.02 -16.39
C ARG A 136 -38.93 -47.45 -16.93
N ASP A 137 -37.79 -48.13 -17.02
CA ASP A 137 -37.74 -49.49 -17.56
C ASP A 137 -38.46 -50.48 -16.63
N ARG A 138 -38.39 -50.27 -15.31
CA ARG A 138 -39.20 -51.03 -14.34
C ARG A 138 -40.70 -50.77 -14.49
N LEU A 139 -41.10 -49.52 -14.67
CA LEU A 139 -42.50 -49.18 -14.91
C LEU A 139 -43.01 -49.79 -16.21
N ALA A 140 -42.23 -49.73 -17.29
CA ALA A 140 -42.58 -50.35 -18.56
C ALA A 140 -42.76 -51.88 -18.44
N ALA A 141 -41.89 -52.55 -17.68
CA ALA A 141 -42.04 -53.98 -17.39
C ALA A 141 -43.32 -54.27 -16.60
N VAL A 142 -43.59 -53.53 -15.53
CA VAL A 142 -44.81 -53.69 -14.72
C VAL A 142 -46.07 -53.41 -15.55
N THR A 143 -46.04 -52.42 -16.43
CA THR A 143 -47.16 -52.14 -17.34
C THR A 143 -47.39 -53.30 -18.30
N ALA A 144 -46.34 -53.87 -18.88
CA ALA A 144 -46.46 -55.04 -19.75
C ALA A 144 -47.00 -56.27 -19.00
N ASP A 145 -46.53 -56.51 -17.78
CA ASP A 145 -47.03 -57.59 -16.91
C ASP A 145 -48.53 -57.40 -16.59
N LEU A 146 -48.95 -56.15 -16.33
CA LEU A 146 -50.36 -55.81 -16.08
C LEU A 146 -51.22 -56.01 -17.34
N GLU A 147 -50.76 -55.56 -18.51
CA GLU A 147 -51.46 -55.79 -19.78
C GLU A 147 -51.62 -57.28 -20.07
N ALA A 148 -50.58 -58.09 -19.83
CA ALA A 148 -50.65 -59.54 -19.97
C ALA A 148 -51.65 -60.17 -18.98
N ALA A 149 -51.66 -59.72 -17.72
CA ALA A 149 -52.61 -60.18 -16.70
C ALA A 149 -54.06 -59.84 -17.05
N THR A 150 -54.31 -58.70 -17.72
CA THR A 150 -55.66 -58.30 -18.14
C THR A 150 -56.25 -59.11 -19.30
N ILE A 151 -55.45 -59.90 -20.03
CA ILE A 151 -55.91 -60.71 -21.17
C ILE A 151 -56.36 -62.13 -20.73
N GLY A 152 -55.92 -62.61 -19.55
CA GLY A 152 -56.36 -63.88 -18.97
C GLY A 152 -57.72 -63.79 -18.26
N PRO A 153 -58.38 -64.92 -17.94
CA PRO A 153 -59.51 -64.92 -17.02
C PRO A 153 -59.02 -64.39 -15.67
N ILE A 154 -59.40 -63.18 -15.33
CA ILE A 154 -58.95 -62.48 -14.13
C ILE A 154 -59.49 -63.22 -12.92
N ASP A 155 -58.60 -63.89 -12.19
CA ASP A 155 -58.94 -64.56 -10.96
C ASP A 155 -59.15 -63.52 -9.84
N ARG A 156 -60.11 -63.77 -8.95
CA ARG A 156 -60.52 -62.78 -7.94
C ARG A 156 -59.38 -62.41 -6.98
N SER A 157 -58.42 -63.33 -6.79
CA SER A 157 -57.20 -63.12 -6.01
C SER A 157 -56.28 -62.04 -6.61
N ASP A 158 -56.21 -61.93 -7.94
CA ASP A 158 -55.30 -60.99 -8.60
C ASP A 158 -55.80 -59.55 -8.47
N LEU A 159 -57.14 -59.37 -8.45
CA LEU A 159 -57.77 -58.08 -8.15
C LEU A 159 -57.55 -57.67 -6.69
N GLU A 160 -57.57 -58.61 -5.75
CA GLU A 160 -57.29 -58.34 -4.34
C GLU A 160 -55.82 -57.96 -4.09
N ILE A 161 -54.88 -58.63 -4.78
CA ILE A 161 -53.45 -58.28 -4.76
C ILE A 161 -53.22 -56.89 -5.36
N ALA A 162 -53.84 -56.58 -6.51
CA ALA A 162 -53.74 -55.27 -7.13
C ALA A 162 -54.31 -54.16 -6.22
N ALA A 163 -55.44 -54.41 -5.55
CA ALA A 163 -56.02 -53.46 -4.59
C ALA A 163 -55.07 -53.20 -3.40
N GLN A 164 -54.41 -54.24 -2.88
CA GLN A 164 -53.42 -54.09 -1.80
C GLN A 164 -52.17 -53.32 -2.25
N GLN A 165 -51.70 -53.54 -3.48
CA GLN A 165 -50.58 -52.78 -4.05
C GLN A 165 -50.92 -51.30 -4.25
N ILE A 166 -52.15 -51.00 -4.68
CA ILE A 166 -52.63 -49.62 -4.80
C ILE A 166 -52.63 -48.93 -3.43
N LEU A 167 -53.10 -49.60 -2.38
CA LEU A 167 -53.06 -49.06 -1.01
C LEU A 167 -51.62 -48.84 -0.50
N ASP A 168 -50.69 -49.77 -0.76
CA ASP A 168 -49.28 -49.57 -0.40
C ASP A 168 -48.66 -48.38 -1.15
N LEU A 169 -48.94 -48.24 -2.44
CA LEU A 169 -48.47 -47.10 -3.23
C LEU A 169 -49.07 -45.78 -2.74
N GLN A 170 -50.35 -45.75 -2.36
CA GLN A 170 -50.98 -44.57 -1.76
C GLN A 170 -50.32 -44.19 -0.42
N ASN A 171 -50.03 -45.17 0.44
CA ASN A 171 -49.34 -44.94 1.71
C ASN A 171 -47.91 -44.41 1.50
N ARG A 172 -47.18 -44.96 0.51
CA ARG A 172 -45.84 -44.48 0.14
C ARG A 172 -45.90 -43.06 -0.43
N LEU A 173 -46.90 -42.75 -1.24
CA LEU A 173 -47.08 -41.41 -1.82
C LEU A 173 -47.42 -40.37 -0.74
N ALA A 174 -48.27 -40.73 0.24
CA ALA A 174 -48.51 -39.89 1.41
C ALA A 174 -47.21 -39.63 2.18
N THR A 175 -46.42 -40.68 2.45
CA THR A 175 -45.14 -40.56 3.16
C THR A 175 -44.14 -39.67 2.41
N VAL A 176 -44.06 -39.79 1.08
CA VAL A 176 -43.18 -38.94 0.26
C VAL A 176 -43.66 -37.49 0.27
N THR A 177 -44.97 -37.27 0.19
CA THR A 177 -45.58 -35.94 0.28
C THR A 177 -45.26 -35.28 1.62
N ASP A 178 -45.41 -36.00 2.73
CA ASP A 178 -45.08 -35.50 4.08
C ASP A 178 -43.60 -35.13 4.20
N ARG A 179 -42.70 -35.98 3.69
CA ARG A 179 -41.26 -35.69 3.66
C ARG A 179 -40.93 -34.46 2.82
N GLN A 180 -41.61 -34.30 1.68
CA GLN A 180 -41.43 -33.14 0.82
C GLN A 180 -41.90 -31.86 1.50
N GLN A 181 -43.06 -31.89 2.18
CA GLN A 181 -43.56 -30.76 2.95
C GLN A 181 -42.62 -30.39 4.10
N ALA A 182 -42.11 -31.38 4.84
CA ALA A 182 -41.14 -31.16 5.91
C ALA A 182 -39.84 -30.53 5.39
N ALA A 183 -39.30 -31.02 4.27
CA ALA A 183 -38.11 -30.46 3.64
C ALA A 183 -38.35 -29.02 3.18
N THR A 184 -39.48 -28.72 2.54
CA THR A 184 -39.85 -27.36 2.15
C THR A 184 -39.94 -26.43 3.38
N GLY A 185 -40.51 -26.89 4.49
CA GLY A 185 -40.54 -26.14 5.74
C GLY A 185 -39.13 -25.81 6.28
N GLN A 186 -38.20 -26.76 6.22
CA GLN A 186 -36.81 -26.52 6.61
C GLN A 186 -36.10 -25.49 5.71
N TYR A 187 -36.36 -25.51 4.40
CA TYR A 187 -35.80 -24.51 3.48
C TYR A 187 -36.31 -23.10 3.77
N VAL A 188 -37.60 -22.95 4.11
CA VAL A 188 -38.16 -21.65 4.51
C VAL A 188 -37.48 -21.13 5.77
N LEU A 189 -37.37 -21.96 6.82
CA LEU A 189 -36.68 -21.57 8.05
C LEU A 189 -35.21 -21.19 7.82
N LEU A 190 -34.51 -21.92 6.95
CA LEU A 190 -33.13 -21.61 6.60
C LEU A 190 -33.04 -20.27 5.85
N ARG A 191 -33.94 -20.04 4.89
CA ARG A 191 -34.03 -18.79 4.14
C ARG A 191 -34.25 -17.60 5.09
N ASP A 192 -35.21 -17.70 6.01
CA ASP A 192 -35.53 -16.62 6.96
C ASP A 192 -34.34 -16.31 7.87
N ARG A 193 -33.60 -17.34 8.31
CA ARG A 193 -32.35 -17.16 9.08
C ARG A 193 -31.27 -16.47 8.27
N TYR A 194 -31.08 -16.84 7.00
CA TYR A 194 -30.12 -16.17 6.13
C TYR A 194 -30.49 -14.71 5.89
N GLU A 195 -31.77 -14.42 5.66
CA GLU A 195 -32.27 -13.06 5.47
C GLU A 195 -32.01 -12.21 6.73
N SER A 196 -32.35 -12.74 7.92
CA SER A 196 -32.02 -12.09 9.20
C SER A 196 -30.52 -11.81 9.33
N LEU A 197 -29.65 -12.80 9.07
CA LEU A 197 -28.21 -12.62 9.16
C LEU A 197 -27.68 -11.55 8.19
N VAL A 198 -28.21 -11.50 6.97
CA VAL A 198 -27.84 -10.47 5.97
C VAL A 198 -28.27 -9.08 6.46
N THR A 199 -29.46 -8.94 7.04
CA THR A 199 -29.90 -7.65 7.60
C THR A 199 -29.02 -7.19 8.76
N GLU A 200 -28.60 -8.10 9.64
CA GLU A 200 -27.68 -7.79 10.73
C GLU A 200 -26.29 -7.40 10.23
N TYR A 201 -25.77 -8.13 9.25
CA TYR A 201 -24.51 -7.80 8.60
C TYR A 201 -24.55 -6.41 7.96
N ASN A 202 -25.61 -6.09 7.23
CA ASN A 202 -25.77 -4.77 6.60
C ASN A 202 -25.86 -3.65 7.66
N LYS A 203 -26.58 -3.87 8.77
CA LYS A 203 -26.61 -2.93 9.91
C LYS A 203 -25.22 -2.72 10.50
N ALA A 204 -24.44 -3.79 10.68
CA ALA A 204 -23.07 -3.69 11.20
C ALA A 204 -22.14 -2.95 10.23
N ALA A 205 -22.23 -3.25 8.93
CA ALA A 205 -21.48 -2.56 7.89
C ALA A 205 -21.81 -1.06 7.84
N GLN A 206 -23.10 -0.71 7.98
CA GLN A 206 -23.53 0.68 8.05
C GLN A 206 -22.93 1.40 9.26
N LYS A 207 -22.98 0.78 10.46
CA LYS A 207 -22.36 1.34 11.67
C LYS A 207 -20.86 1.56 11.50
N LEU A 208 -20.14 0.63 10.85
CA LEU A 208 -18.72 0.80 10.55
C LEU A 208 -18.46 1.96 9.58
N SER A 209 -19.31 2.13 8.57
CA SER A 209 -19.25 3.26 7.64
C SER A 209 -19.47 4.59 8.36
N ASP A 210 -20.47 4.66 9.25
CA ASP A 210 -20.76 5.85 10.05
C ASP A 210 -19.59 6.17 11.00
N MET A 211 -19.02 5.16 11.68
CA MET A 211 -17.80 5.35 12.49
C MET A 211 -16.60 5.82 11.66
N ALA A 212 -16.43 5.32 10.45
CA ALA A 212 -15.37 5.77 9.54
C ALA A 212 -15.58 7.22 9.11
N ARG A 213 -16.83 7.61 8.81
CA ARG A 213 -17.22 9.00 8.50
C ARG A 213 -16.98 9.92 9.68
N ASP A 214 -17.38 9.52 10.89
CA ASP A 214 -17.12 10.28 12.11
C ASP A 214 -15.62 10.44 12.36
N ARG A 215 -14.84 9.37 12.18
CA ARG A 215 -13.37 9.45 12.26
C ARG A 215 -12.80 10.46 11.26
N GLN A 216 -13.31 10.52 10.03
CA GLN A 216 -12.91 11.53 9.05
C GLN A 216 -13.34 12.94 9.47
N ARG A 217 -14.56 13.10 9.99
CA ARG A 217 -15.10 14.38 10.45
C ARG A 217 -14.30 14.95 11.63
N PHE A 218 -13.87 14.12 12.57
CA PHE A 218 -13.10 14.55 13.73
C PHE A 218 -11.60 14.69 13.45
N ARG A 219 -11.10 14.19 12.31
CA ARG A 219 -9.68 14.24 11.96
C ARG A 219 -9.09 15.65 11.98
N PRO A 220 -9.73 16.69 11.39
CA PRO A 220 -9.19 18.05 11.44
C PRO A 220 -9.15 18.61 12.87
N VAL A 221 -10.13 18.28 13.70
CA VAL A 221 -10.18 18.69 15.12
C VAL A 221 -9.02 18.04 15.89
N ILE A 222 -8.79 16.75 15.67
CA ILE A 222 -7.67 16.02 16.28
C ILE A 222 -6.32 16.59 15.84
N GLU A 223 -6.15 16.92 14.56
CA GLU A 223 -4.92 17.52 14.02
C GLU A 223 -4.68 18.94 14.58
N ALA A 224 -5.73 19.75 14.71
CA ALA A 224 -5.66 21.06 15.35
C ALA A 224 -5.29 20.94 16.84
N TRP A 225 -5.91 20.00 17.55
CA TRP A 225 -5.61 19.74 18.95
C TRP A 225 -4.16 19.23 19.15
N ASP A 226 -3.70 18.30 18.30
CA ASP A 226 -2.31 17.81 18.30
C ASP A 226 -1.31 18.97 18.12
N THR A 227 -1.61 19.89 17.20
CA THR A 227 -0.78 21.09 16.96
C THR A 227 -0.74 22.02 18.17
N LEU A 228 -1.89 22.28 18.81
CA LEU A 228 -1.98 23.16 19.97
C LEU A 228 -1.25 22.58 21.18
N VAL A 229 -1.43 21.28 21.46
CA VAL A 229 -0.77 20.62 22.59
C VAL A 229 0.73 20.42 22.33
N ASP A 230 1.16 20.15 21.09
CA ASP A 230 2.59 20.10 20.73
C ASP A 230 3.26 21.48 20.94
N ARG A 231 2.58 22.57 20.57
CA ARG A 231 3.05 23.94 20.84
C ARG A 231 3.15 24.22 22.34
N LEU A 232 2.13 23.84 23.12
CA LEU A 232 2.12 24.01 24.57
C LEU A 232 3.26 23.21 25.26
N ALA A 233 3.51 21.99 24.78
CA ALA A 233 4.60 21.14 25.28
C ALA A 233 5.98 21.70 24.94
N ARG A 234 6.14 22.43 23.83
CA ARG A 234 7.41 23.06 23.41
C ARG A 234 7.63 24.44 24.02
N SER A 235 6.58 25.22 24.25
CA SER A 235 6.70 26.62 24.67
C SER A 235 6.98 26.79 26.16
N ALA A 236 6.65 25.81 27.00
CA ALA A 236 6.75 25.94 28.44
C ALA A 236 7.71 24.91 29.05
N LYS A 237 8.55 25.37 30.01
CA LYS A 237 9.26 24.46 30.91
C LYS A 237 8.22 23.70 31.75
N PRO A 238 8.36 22.39 32.00
CA PRO A 238 7.36 21.59 32.70
C PRO A 238 6.94 22.16 34.07
N ALA A 239 7.85 22.87 34.75
CA ALA A 239 7.61 23.51 36.04
C ALA A 239 6.78 24.81 35.97
N ALA A 240 6.67 25.43 34.78
CA ALA A 240 5.97 26.70 34.55
C ALA A 240 4.51 26.53 34.05
N LEU A 241 4.09 25.28 33.78
CA LEU A 241 2.73 24.96 33.32
C LEU A 241 1.76 24.78 34.50
N SER A 242 0.52 25.23 34.31
CA SER A 242 -0.55 24.98 35.27
C SER A 242 -0.74 23.46 35.50
N PRO A 243 -1.29 23.04 36.65
CA PRO A 243 -1.58 21.62 36.90
C PRO A 243 -2.48 20.99 35.82
N GLY A 244 -3.44 21.75 35.30
CA GLY A 244 -4.34 21.33 34.22
C GLY A 244 -3.60 21.13 32.90
N ASP A 245 -2.76 22.08 32.50
CA ASP A 245 -1.97 21.98 31.26
C ASP A 245 -0.98 20.81 31.30
N ARG A 246 -0.37 20.55 32.47
CA ARG A 246 0.48 19.38 32.68
C ARG A 246 -0.27 18.05 32.55
N ALA A 247 -1.55 18.01 32.92
CA ALA A 247 -2.38 16.81 32.75
C ALA A 247 -2.73 16.61 31.27
N ILE A 248 -3.09 17.68 30.56
CA ILE A 248 -3.39 17.66 29.12
C ILE A 248 -2.17 17.18 28.32
N VAL A 249 -0.98 17.74 28.57
CA VAL A 249 0.26 17.34 27.88
C VAL A 249 0.63 15.89 28.17
N ARG A 250 0.46 15.40 29.40
CA ARG A 250 0.72 13.99 29.76
C ARG A 250 -0.23 13.02 29.06
N MET A 251 -1.52 13.34 29.02
CA MET A 251 -2.52 12.51 28.37
C MET A 251 -2.30 12.47 26.85
N TRP A 252 -1.99 13.63 26.25
CA TRP A 252 -1.61 13.74 24.85
C TRP A 252 -0.35 12.96 24.52
N ALA A 253 0.71 13.05 25.32
CA ALA A 253 1.96 12.32 25.10
C ALA A 253 1.73 10.80 25.10
N THR A 254 0.88 10.31 26.03
CA THR A 254 0.47 8.90 26.09
C THR A 254 -0.29 8.49 24.83
N TRP A 255 -1.26 9.30 24.40
CA TRP A 255 -2.02 9.07 23.18
C TRP A 255 -1.14 9.06 21.91
N LYS A 256 -0.23 10.04 21.78
CA LYS A 256 0.70 10.20 20.65
C LYS A 256 1.66 9.01 20.55
N ALA A 257 2.23 8.57 21.67
CA ALA A 257 3.05 7.36 21.72
C ALA A 257 2.28 6.09 21.32
N GLY A 258 0.98 6.01 21.62
CA GLY A 258 0.11 4.91 21.17
C GLY A 258 -0.28 4.99 19.68
N ARG A 259 -0.48 6.21 19.16
CA ARG A 259 -0.72 6.45 17.72
C ARG A 259 0.50 6.07 16.89
N ASP A 260 1.69 6.52 17.29
CA ASP A 260 2.94 6.25 16.56
C ASP A 260 3.28 4.75 16.53
N ARG A 261 2.96 4.02 17.61
CA ARG A 261 3.08 2.56 17.64
C ARG A 261 2.16 1.87 16.61
N ARG A 262 0.91 2.34 16.48
CA ARG A 262 -0.05 1.79 15.50
C ARG A 262 0.36 2.09 14.05
N ILE A 263 0.82 3.31 13.79
CA ILE A 263 1.36 3.69 12.48
C ILE A 263 2.57 2.83 12.11
N LYS A 264 3.49 2.59 13.05
CA LYS A 264 4.65 1.69 12.85
C LYS A 264 4.25 0.22 12.64
N ALA A 265 3.11 -0.21 13.19
CA ALA A 265 2.57 -1.54 13.00
C ALA A 265 1.77 -1.71 11.69
N GLY A 266 1.63 -0.64 10.88
CA GLY A 266 0.90 -0.67 9.61
C GLY A 266 -0.64 -0.72 9.77
N GLN A 267 -1.16 -0.25 10.90
CA GLN A 267 -2.60 -0.12 11.20
C GLN A 267 -3.13 1.30 11.01
#